data_AF-A0A1H0X0N7-F1
#
_entry.id   AF-A0A1H0X0N7-F1
#
_cell.length_a   1.000
_cell.length_b   1.000
_cell.length_c   1.000
_cell.angle_alpha   90.00
_cell.angle_beta   90.00
_cell.angle_gamma   90.00
#
_symmetry.space_group_name_H-M   'P 1'
#
loop_
_entity.id
_entity.type
_entity.pdbx_description
1 polymer ?
#
loop_
_entity_poly.entity_id
_entity_poly.type
_entity_poly.pdbx_seq_one_letter_code
_entity_poly.pdbx_strand_id
1 'polypeptide(L)'
;MIDEKQKQLFHALKGIKDEYVITSLSKLENGIETVDLEEHQNEIIESVLYSVMELIDGYNDDLGFAVDLIEKDTGQSLKGNIELHDKFMDYLNEVENN
;
A
#
# COMPACT_ATOMS: atom_id res chain seq x y z
N MET A 1 12.33 10.38 20.19
CA MET A 1 11.36 9.49 20.87
C MET A 1 10.17 9.40 19.95
N ILE A 2 9.68 8.19 19.66
CA ILE A 2 8.52 7.98 18.78
C ILE A 2 7.25 8.23 19.59
N ASP A 3 6.31 9.02 19.07
CA ASP A 3 5.03 9.27 19.72
C ASP A 3 4.00 8.15 19.47
N GLU A 4 2.87 8.18 20.19
CA GLU A 4 1.86 7.12 20.10
C GLU A 4 1.18 7.03 18.72
N LYS A 5 1.01 8.14 18.00
CA LYS A 5 0.45 8.12 16.64
C LYS A 5 1.43 7.49 15.67
N GLN A 6 2.71 7.84 15.78
CA GLN A 6 3.77 7.25 15.00
C GLN A 6 3.88 5.73 15.24
N LYS A 7 3.71 5.27 16.50
CA LYS A 7 3.68 3.82 16.80
C LYS A 7 2.50 3.12 16.14
N GLN A 8 1.30 3.70 16.18
CA GLN A 8 0.12 3.13 15.50
C GLN A 8 0.33 3.06 14.00
N LEU A 9 0.84 4.13 13.38
CA LEU A 9 1.21 4.13 11.96
C LEU A 9 2.21 3.02 11.63
N PHE A 10 3.27 2.86 12.42
CA PHE A 10 4.26 1.81 12.19
C PHE A 10 3.69 0.40 12.43
N HIS A 11 2.73 0.25 13.32
CA HIS A 11 2.04 -1.02 13.53
C HIS A 11 1.21 -1.40 12.30
N ALA A 12 0.40 -0.46 11.78
CA ALA A 12 -0.41 -0.69 10.58
C ALA A 12 0.46 -0.97 9.34
N LEU A 13 1.53 -0.20 9.13
CA LEU A 13 2.50 -0.44 8.04
C LEU A 13 3.20 -1.81 8.17
N LYS A 14 3.52 -2.22 9.40
CA LYS A 14 4.07 -3.57 9.64
C LYS A 14 3.04 -4.64 9.33
N GLY A 15 1.76 -4.43 9.66
CA GLY A 15 0.65 -5.33 9.31
C GLY A 15 0.57 -5.58 7.81
N ILE A 16 0.50 -4.51 7.01
CA ILE A 16 0.54 -4.56 5.54
C ILE A 16 1.76 -5.35 5.06
N LYS A 17 2.96 -5.00 5.55
CA LYS A 17 4.19 -5.69 5.15
C LYS A 17 4.16 -7.18 5.48
N ASP A 18 3.70 -7.56 6.68
CA ASP A 18 3.67 -8.96 7.10
C ASP A 18 2.65 -9.77 6.29
N GLU A 19 1.47 -9.20 6.00
CA GLU A 19 0.45 -9.82 5.16
C GLU A 19 1.00 -10.18 3.78
N TYR A 20 1.64 -9.24 3.09
CA TYR A 20 2.14 -9.49 1.74
C TYR A 20 3.39 -10.37 1.70
N VAL A 21 4.21 -10.39 2.76
CA VAL A 21 5.29 -11.38 2.91
C VAL A 21 4.69 -12.79 3.03
N ILE A 22 3.65 -12.97 3.85
CA ILE A 22 2.97 -14.26 3.99
C ILE A 22 2.35 -14.70 2.67
N THR A 23 1.66 -13.79 1.98
CA THR A 23 1.06 -14.04 0.66
C THR A 23 2.10 -14.45 -0.37
N SER A 24 3.24 -13.74 -0.46
CA SER A 24 4.32 -14.07 -1.39
C SER A 24 4.92 -15.45 -1.08
N LEU A 25 5.22 -15.75 0.18
CA LEU A 25 5.77 -17.06 0.58
C LEU A 25 4.80 -18.20 0.24
N SER A 26 3.50 -18.01 0.49
CA SER A 26 2.49 -19.02 0.20
C SER A 26 2.40 -19.36 -1.30
N LYS A 27 2.58 -18.37 -2.18
CA LYS A 27 2.62 -18.58 -3.63
C LYS A 27 3.88 -19.38 -4.04
N LEU A 28 5.03 -19.09 -3.45
CA LEU A 28 6.29 -19.81 -3.73
C LEU A 28 6.25 -21.28 -3.27
N GLU A 29 5.67 -21.55 -2.10
CA GLU A 29 5.49 -22.90 -1.56
C GLU A 29 4.58 -23.79 -2.43
N ASN A 30 3.67 -23.18 -3.19
CA ASN A 30 2.76 -23.86 -4.10
C ASN A 30 3.38 -24.20 -5.48
N GLY A 31 4.67 -23.91 -5.69
CA GLY A 31 5.44 -24.36 -6.85
C GLY A 31 6.09 -23.22 -7.63
N ILE A 32 7.34 -22.92 -7.31
CA ILE A 32 8.12 -21.84 -7.95
C ILE A 32 8.45 -22.09 -9.42
N GLU A 33 8.38 -23.34 -9.88
CA GLU A 33 8.89 -23.78 -11.20
C GLU A 33 8.08 -23.24 -12.38
N THR A 34 6.85 -22.77 -12.14
CA THR A 34 5.97 -22.19 -13.17
C THR A 34 5.62 -20.72 -12.91
N VAL A 35 6.21 -20.10 -11.88
CA VAL A 35 5.91 -18.71 -11.52
C VAL A 35 6.81 -17.78 -12.32
N ASP A 36 6.21 -16.87 -13.07
CA ASP A 36 6.93 -15.69 -13.52
C ASP A 36 7.24 -14.83 -12.28
N LEU A 37 8.51 -14.86 -11.88
CA LEU A 37 8.96 -14.18 -10.66
C LEU A 37 8.87 -12.66 -10.78
N GLU A 38 9.00 -12.11 -12.00
CA GLU A 38 8.91 -10.67 -12.21
C GLU A 38 7.47 -10.21 -12.05
N GLU A 39 6.53 -10.86 -12.76
CA GLU A 39 5.08 -10.61 -12.63
C GLU A 39 4.64 -10.76 -11.18
N HIS A 40 5.05 -11.86 -10.51
CA HIS A 40 4.68 -12.10 -9.12
C HIS A 40 5.21 -11.03 -8.16
N GLN A 41 6.45 -10.55 -8.33
CA GLN A 41 6.98 -9.48 -7.48
C GLN A 41 6.27 -8.14 -7.75
N ASN A 42 5.93 -7.83 -9.00
CA ASN A 42 5.15 -6.64 -9.34
C ASN A 42 3.78 -6.67 -8.65
N GLU A 43 3.02 -7.77 -8.76
CA GLU A 43 1.72 -7.93 -8.07
C GLU A 43 1.82 -7.66 -6.57
N ILE A 44 2.85 -8.19 -5.92
CA ILE A 44 3.05 -8.03 -4.47
C ILE A 44 3.37 -6.58 -4.12
N ILE A 45 4.23 -5.92 -4.89
CA ILE A 45 4.60 -4.52 -4.65
C ILE A 45 3.41 -3.59 -4.92
N GLU A 46 2.66 -3.81 -6.00
CA GLU A 46 1.43 -3.08 -6.29
C GLU A 46 0.42 -3.21 -5.16
N SER A 47 0.22 -4.42 -4.66
CA SER A 47 -0.71 -4.67 -3.56
C SER A 47 -0.27 -3.98 -2.26
N VAL A 48 1.03 -3.98 -1.96
CA VAL A 48 1.58 -3.21 -0.81
C VAL A 48 1.30 -1.71 -0.97
N LEU A 49 1.56 -1.15 -2.15
CA LEU A 49 1.31 0.27 -2.42
C LEU A 49 -0.18 0.60 -2.34
N TYR A 50 -1.04 -0.26 -2.87
CA TYR A 50 -2.50 -0.16 -2.78
C TYR A 50 -2.96 -0.09 -1.31
N SER A 51 -2.55 -1.03 -0.46
CA SER A 51 -2.95 -1.03 0.96
C SER A 51 -2.37 0.15 1.75
N VAL A 52 -1.19 0.64 1.39
CA VAL A 52 -0.65 1.89 1.98
C VAL A 52 -1.54 3.07 1.60
N MET A 53 -2.05 3.12 0.37
CA MET A 53 -2.98 4.16 -0.05
C MET A 53 -4.35 4.02 0.61
N GLU A 54 -4.88 2.80 0.77
CA GLU A 54 -6.10 2.55 1.54
C GLU A 54 -5.98 3.05 3.00
N LEU A 55 -4.81 2.85 3.62
CA LEU A 55 -4.53 3.40 4.96
C LEU A 55 -4.62 4.92 4.99
N ILE A 56 -4.13 5.60 3.96
CA ILE A 56 -4.21 7.07 3.82
C ILE A 56 -5.64 7.50 3.46
N ASP A 57 -6.35 6.68 2.68
CA ASP A 57 -7.73 6.94 2.30
C ASP A 57 -8.70 6.78 3.48
N GLY A 58 -8.29 6.04 4.51
CA GLY A 58 -9.01 5.85 5.76
C GLY A 58 -9.73 4.51 5.87
N TYR A 59 -9.33 3.52 5.06
CA TYR A 59 -9.91 2.17 5.03
C TYR A 59 -9.21 1.18 5.99
N ASN A 60 -8.18 1.62 6.73
CA ASN A 60 -7.47 0.77 7.67
C ASN A 60 -8.03 0.89 9.10
N ASP A 61 -8.60 -0.21 9.60
CA ASP A 61 -9.22 -0.28 10.94
C ASP A 61 -8.20 -0.28 12.09
N ASP A 62 -6.91 -0.54 11.83
CA ASP A 62 -5.87 -0.58 12.87
C ASP A 62 -5.42 0.83 13.30
N LEU A 63 -5.82 1.87 12.57
CA LEU A 63 -5.46 3.26 12.87
C LEU A 63 -6.62 4.02 13.53
N GLY A 64 -6.43 4.48 14.77
CA GLY A 64 -7.44 5.25 15.51
C GLY A 64 -7.59 6.73 15.07
N PHE A 65 -7.04 7.12 13.93
CA PHE A 65 -7.05 8.48 13.40
C PHE A 65 -6.91 8.48 11.87
N ALA A 66 -7.26 9.59 11.22
CA ALA A 66 -7.01 9.77 9.79
C ALA A 66 -5.56 10.21 9.52
N VAL A 67 -4.96 9.68 8.47
CA VAL A 67 -3.64 10.08 7.94
C VAL A 67 -3.83 10.77 6.59
N ASP A 68 -2.92 11.66 6.25
CA ASP A 68 -2.93 12.37 4.96
C ASP A 68 -1.50 12.59 4.46
N LEU A 69 -1.35 12.72 3.14
CA LEU A 69 -0.11 13.13 2.49
C LEU A 69 -0.18 14.61 2.18
N ILE A 70 0.64 15.39 2.87
CA ILE A 70 0.64 16.85 2.75
C ILE A 70 1.86 17.30 1.95
N GLU A 71 1.63 18.02 0.86
CA GLU A 71 2.67 18.77 0.17
C GLU A 71 3.17 19.87 1.10
N LYS A 72 4.48 19.84 1.40
CA LYS A 72 5.06 20.56 2.54
C LYS A 72 4.99 22.08 2.39
N ASP A 73 5.16 22.60 1.17
CA ASP A 73 5.33 24.03 0.94
C ASP A 73 3.97 24.76 0.88
N THR A 74 2.96 24.14 0.29
CA THR A 74 1.58 24.68 0.18
C THR A 74 0.68 24.23 1.32
N GLY A 75 1.03 23.16 2.02
CA GLY A 75 0.18 22.54 3.04
C GLY A 75 -1.05 21.84 2.47
N GLN A 76 -1.11 21.64 1.15
CA GLN A 76 -2.25 20.98 0.50
C GLN A 76 -2.14 19.47 0.61
N SER A 77 -3.28 18.83 0.84
CA SER A 77 -3.39 17.37 0.73
C SER A 77 -3.22 16.93 -0.72
N LEU A 78 -2.37 15.93 -0.95
CA LEU A 78 -2.23 15.26 -2.23
C LEU A 78 -3.43 14.33 -2.52
N LYS A 79 -4.11 13.85 -1.47
CA LYS A 79 -5.37 13.12 -1.59
C LYS A 79 -6.51 14.05 -1.99
N GLY A 80 -6.60 15.24 -1.40
CA GLY A 80 -7.70 16.17 -1.67
C GLY A 80 -9.07 15.51 -1.47
N ASN A 81 -9.84 15.34 -2.56
CA ASN A 81 -11.17 14.70 -2.56
C ASN A 81 -11.20 13.40 -3.40
N ILE A 82 -10.04 12.80 -3.67
CA ILE A 82 -9.95 11.52 -4.40
C ILE A 82 -9.64 10.37 -3.43
N GLU A 83 -9.79 9.16 -3.94
CA GLU A 83 -9.30 7.93 -3.33
C GLU A 83 -7.99 7.57 -4.02
N LEU A 84 -6.87 7.66 -3.29
CA LEU A 84 -5.54 7.43 -3.82
C LEU A 84 -5.38 6.00 -4.36
N HIS A 85 -5.93 5.01 -3.65
CA HIS A 85 -5.81 3.60 -4.06
C HIS A 85 -6.44 3.35 -5.44
N ASP A 86 -7.65 3.86 -5.67
CA ASP A 86 -8.33 3.77 -6.97
C ASP A 86 -7.57 4.52 -8.06
N LYS A 87 -7.11 5.76 -7.78
CA LYS A 87 -6.38 6.56 -8.78
C LYS A 87 -5.01 6.02 -9.12
N PHE A 88 -4.38 5.30 -8.21
CA PHE A 88 -3.15 4.59 -8.49
C PHE A 88 -3.39 3.39 -9.40
N MET A 89 -4.44 2.60 -9.18
CA MET A 89 -4.79 1.50 -10.09
C MET A 89 -5.19 1.98 -11.48
N ASP A 90 -5.96 3.08 -11.57
CA ASP A 90 -6.26 3.74 -12.84
C ASP A 90 -4.94 4.09 -13.58
N TYR A 91 -3.98 4.70 -12.89
CA TYR A 91 -2.70 5.09 -13.47
C TYR A 91 -1.87 3.89 -13.94
N LEU A 92 -1.75 2.83 -13.14
CA LEU A 92 -1.02 1.61 -13.54
C LEU A 92 -1.62 1.00 -14.81
N ASN A 93 -2.94 0.86 -14.84
CA ASN A 93 -3.65 0.36 -16.02
C ASN A 93 -3.40 1.21 -17.27
N GLU A 94 -3.30 2.54 -17.12
CA GLU A 94 -2.97 3.43 -18.25
C GLU A 94 -1.54 3.25 -18.75
N VAL A 95 -0.56 3.05 -17.87
CA VAL A 95 0.86 2.98 -18.28
C VAL A 95 1.28 1.59 -18.78
N GLU A 96 0.62 0.53 -18.31
CA GLU A 96 0.95 -0.86 -18.69
C GLU A 96 0.20 -1.34 -19.94
N ASN A 97 -0.97 -0.76 -20.24
CA ASN A 97 -1.75 -1.08 -21.45
C ASN A 97 -1.45 -0.17 -22.65
N ASN A 98 -0.43 0.70 -22.55
CA ASN A 98 0.05 1.58 -23.63
C ASN A 98 1.40 1.09 -24.18
#